data_AF-A0A9D9U4R0-F1
#
_entry.id   AF-A0A9D9U4R0-F1
#
_cell.length_a   1.000
_cell.length_b   1.000
_cell.length_c   1.000
_cell.angle_alpha   90.00
_cell.angle_beta   90.00
_cell.angle_gamma   90.00
#
_symmetry.space_group_name_H-M   'P 1'
#
loop_
_entity.id
_entity.type
_entity.pdbx_description
1 polymer ?
#
loop_
_entity_poly.entity_id
_entity_poly.type
_entity_poly.pdbx_seq_one_letter_code
_entity_poly.pdbx_strand_id
1 'polypeptide(L)' 'LQELCETMTDGSLCAMGGMTPYPVLSALGHFPEDFSVLGESSGTRESA' A
#
# COMPACT_ATOMS: atom_id res chain seq x y z
N LEU A 1 3.65 -1.44 0.93
CA LEU A 1 2.51 -0.59 0.51
C LEU A 1 1.16 -1.19 0.88
N GLN A 2 0.93 -2.48 0.63
CA GLN A 2 -0.32 -3.16 1.02
C GLN A 2 -0.56 -3.13 2.55
N GLU A 3 0.43 -3.52 3.36
CA GLU A 3 0.35 -3.47 4.84
C GLU A 3 0.03 -2.06 5.39
N LEU A 4 0.56 -1.02 4.74
CA LEU A 4 0.28 0.37 5.10
C LEU A 4 -1.17 0.75 4.74
N CYS A 5 -1.66 0.30 3.58
CA CYS A 5 -3.05 0.51 3.17
C CYS A 5 -4.04 -0.21 4.10
N GLU A 6 -3.69 -1.40 4.58
CA GLU A 6 -4.45 -2.14 5.59
C GLU A 6 -4.49 -1.38 6.92
N THR A 7 -3.33 -0.91 7.40
CA THR A 7 -3.24 -0.06 8.60
C THR A 7 -4.07 1.22 8.47
N MET A 8 -4.10 1.85 7.29
CA MET A 8 -4.93 3.05 7.05
C MET A 8 -6.42 2.73 7.01
N THR A 9 -6.81 1.55 6.54
CA THR A 9 -8.20 1.10 6.50
C THR A 9 -8.72 0.88 7.92
N ASP A 10 -7.96 0.17 8.75
CA ASP A 10 -8.38 -0.22 10.09
C ASP A 10 -8.11 0.85 11.16
N GLY A 11 -7.08 1.67 10.96
CA GLY A 11 -6.65 2.72 11.90
C GLY A 11 -7.37 4.06 11.76
N SER A 12 -8.21 4.24 10.73
CA SER A 12 -8.88 5.51 10.46
C SER A 12 -10.23 5.62 11.15
N LEU A 13 -10.38 6.60 12.05
CA LEU A 13 -11.63 6.87 12.77
C LEU A 13 -12.69 7.61 11.92
N CYS A 14 -12.30 8.10 10.75
CA CYS A 14 -13.21 8.74 9.81
C CYS A 14 -13.22 7.97 8.47
N ALA A 15 -14.41 7.91 7.84
CA ALA A 15 -14.60 7.22 6.56
C ALA A 15 -13.66 7.74 5.46
N MET A 16 -13.26 9.01 5.52
CA MET A 16 -12.32 9.62 4.57
C MET A 16 -10.91 9.03 4.69
N GLY A 17 -10.44 8.75 5.92
CA GLY A 17 -9.13 8.12 6.15
C GLY A 17 -9.10 6.68 5.64
N GLY A 18 -10.14 5.91 5.94
CA GLY A 18 -10.26 4.51 5.49
C GLY A 18 -10.47 4.35 3.99
N MET A 19 -10.92 5.40 3.29
CA MET A 19 -11.07 5.39 1.83
C MET A 19 -9.81 5.83 1.06
N THR A 20 -8.84 6.45 1.73
CA THR A 20 -7.57 6.88 1.12
C THR A 20 -6.77 5.74 0.45
N PRO A 21 -6.75 4.49 0.96
CA PRO A 21 -6.05 3.40 0.29
C PRO A 21 -6.72 2.90 -1.00
N TYR A 22 -8.02 3.14 -1.23
CA TYR A 22 -8.71 2.64 -2.43
C TYR A 22 -8.10 3.08 -3.76
N PRO A 23 -7.82 4.38 -4.01
CA PRO A 23 -7.18 4.78 -5.27
C PRO A 23 -5.78 4.17 -5.43
N VAL A 24 -5.04 3.98 -4.34
CA VAL A 24 -3.69 3.39 -4.36
C VAL A 24 -3.74 1.90 -4.71
N LEU A 25 -4.61 1.14 -4.04
CA LEU A 25 -4.82 -0.29 -4.33
C LEU A 25 -5.34 -0.49 -5.75
N SER A 26 -6.25 0.38 -6.20
CA SER A 26 -6.74 0.36 -7.58
C SER A 26 -5.61 0.60 -8.58
N ALA A 27 -4.72 1.56 -8.33
CA ALA A 27 -3.60 1.85 -9.23
C ALA A 27 -2.60 0.69 -9.28
N LEU A 28 -2.27 0.09 -8.13
CA LEU A 28 -1.37 -1.08 -8.06
C LEU A 28 -1.94 -2.31 -8.77
N GLY A 29 -3.27 -2.50 -8.75
CA GLY A 29 -3.92 -3.63 -9.41
C GLY A 29 -4.12 -3.46 -10.92
N HIS A 30 -4.36 -2.22 -11.39
CA HIS A 30 -4.71 -1.96 -12.80
C HIS A 30 -3.54 -1.44 -13.64
N PHE A 31 -2.55 -0.79 -13.01
CA PHE A 31 -1.38 -0.21 -13.69
C PHE A 31 -0.07 -0.66 -13.03
N PRO A 32 0.15 -1.97 -12.76
CA PRO A 32 1.34 -2.44 -12.06
C PRO A 32 2.66 -2.06 -12.74
N GLU A 33 2.66 -1.92 -14.07
CA GLU A 33 3.80 -1.51 -14.89
C GLU A 33 4.32 -0.11 -14.55
N ASP A 34 3.46 0.81 -14.13
CA ASP A 34 3.85 2.19 -13.76
C ASP A 34 4.63 2.22 -12.44
N PHE A 35 4.51 1.16 -11.63
CA PHE A 35 5.21 1.02 -10.35
C PHE A 35 6.42 0.08 -10.43
N SER A 36 6.74 -0.41 -11.64
CA SER A 36 7.93 -1.23 -11.89
C SER A 36 9.19 -0.35 -12.02
N VAL A 37 9.60 0.26 -10.92
CA VAL A 37 10.87 0.99 -10.88
C VAL A 37 12.01 -0.04 -10.93
N LEU A 38 12.89 0.13 -11.92
CA LEU A 38 14.08 -0.68 -12.16
C LEU A 38 14.95 -0.80 -10.88
N GLY A 39 14.91 -1.97 -10.23
CA GLY A 39 15.98 -2.49 -9.36
C GLY A 39 16.15 -1.87 -7.96
N GLU A 40 16.33 -2.76 -6.98
CA GLU A 40 16.80 -2.53 -5.60
C GLU A 40 15.86 -1.89 -4.56
N SER A 41 15.32 -2.74 -3.68
CA SER A 41 15.85 -2.82 -2.31
C SER A 41 15.39 -4.09 -1.60
N SER A 42 16.36 -4.79 -1.04
CA SER A 42 16.27 -5.86 -0.07
C SER A 42 15.32 -5.55 1.10
N GLY A 43 14.39 -6.47 1.40
CA GLY A 43 13.63 -6.51 2.65
C GLY A 43 14.11 -7.66 3.53
N THR A 44 15.16 -7.41 4.29
CA THR A 44 15.64 -8.26 5.38
C THR A 44 14.64 -8.22 6.54
N ARG A 45 14.17 -9.40 6.97
CA ARG A 45 13.73 -9.79 8.33
C ARG A 45 12.96 -8.75 9.19
N GLU A 46 11.71 -9.06 9.52
CA GLU A 46 11.16 -8.80 10.86
C GLU A 46 10.37 -10.03 11.35
N SER A 47 11.05 -10.86 12.15
CA SER A 47 10.44 -11.62 13.23
C SER A 47 10.99 -10.99 14.51
N ALA A 48 10.15 -10.27 15.22
CA ALA A 48 10.33 -9.87 16.61
C ALA A 48 8.95 -9.86 17.27
#